data_AF-F5XRY0-F1
#
_entry.id   AF-F5XRY0-F1
#
_cell.length_a   1.000
_cell.length_b   1.000
_cell.length_c   1.000
_cell.angle_alpha   90.00
_cell.angle_beta   90.00
_cell.angle_gamma   90.00
#
_symmetry.space_group_name_H-M   'P 1'
#
loop_
_entity.id
_entity.type
_entity.pdbx_description
1 polymer ?
#
loop_
_entity_poly.entity_id
_entity_poly.type
_entity_poly.pdbx_seq_one_letter_code
_entity_poly.pdbx_strand_id
1 'polypeptide(L)'
;MSAALQPVLYSYDPEREAVWVDATPFRAHVAQLLATGLTVPVIAQLAGVRERSVQHLAHGREGRRVHRICRDTGRRLLRITTLEARAVRFRPVPVRLSRERLRTMVGAGWSVDQLADQTGLGIDEVARIVGRGSATCSQLCALKIAVGYQRWIAQQEAGPGCPAVA
;
A
#
# COMPACT_ATOMS: atom_id res chain seq x y z
N MET A 1 -11.06 -24.96 28.15
CA MET A 1 -9.88 -24.12 28.46
C MET A 1 -9.36 -23.54 27.14
N SER A 2 -10.01 -22.47 26.68
CA SER A 2 -9.80 -21.90 25.35
C SER A 2 -8.67 -20.88 25.40
N ALA A 3 -7.55 -21.18 24.74
CA ALA A 3 -6.48 -20.22 24.53
C ALA A 3 -6.98 -19.17 23.52
N ALA A 4 -7.39 -18.01 24.03
CA ALA A 4 -7.69 -16.86 23.21
C ALA A 4 -6.44 -16.51 22.39
N LEU A 5 -6.54 -16.66 21.07
CA LEU A 5 -5.63 -16.06 20.12
C LEU A 5 -5.77 -14.53 20.27
N GLN A 6 -4.97 -13.96 21.16
CA GLN A 6 -4.79 -12.52 21.22
C GLN A 6 -4.27 -12.05 19.84
N PRO A 7 -4.82 -10.98 19.27
CA PRO A 7 -4.13 -10.30 18.19
C PRO A 7 -2.79 -9.84 18.76
N VAL A 8 -1.69 -10.24 18.14
CA VAL A 8 -0.38 -9.64 18.40
C VAL A 8 -0.46 -8.20 17.90
N LEU A 9 -1.01 -7.32 18.75
CA LEU A 9 -0.77 -5.90 18.71
C LEU A 9 0.73 -5.76 18.92
N TYR A 10 1.45 -5.71 17.80
CA TYR A 10 2.85 -5.37 17.75
C TYR A 10 2.94 -3.94 18.30
N SER A 11 3.17 -3.80 19.60
CA SER A 11 3.53 -2.53 20.22
C SER A 11 4.88 -2.13 19.62
N TYR A 12 4.80 -1.43 18.49
CA TYR A 12 5.94 -0.74 17.91
C TYR A 12 6.31 0.39 18.87
N ASP A 13 7.32 0.14 19.70
CA ASP A 13 8.01 1.17 20.46
C ASP A 13 9.20 1.67 19.60
N PRO A 14 9.05 2.79 18.87
CA PRO A 14 10.11 3.32 18.01
C PRO A 14 11.36 3.75 18.78
N GLU A 15 11.27 3.96 20.09
CA GLU A 15 12.33 4.60 20.87
C GLU A 15 13.36 3.61 21.39
N ARG A 16 12.99 2.32 21.55
CA ARG A 16 13.86 1.36 22.25
C ARG A 16 15.02 0.80 21.43
N GLU A 17 15.01 0.85 20.08
CA GLU A 17 16.24 0.62 19.29
C GLU A 17 16.10 0.96 17.78
N ALA A 18 15.89 2.24 17.45
CA ALA A 18 15.97 2.67 16.05
C ALA A 18 17.44 2.68 15.58
N VAL A 19 17.98 1.53 15.19
CA VAL A 19 19.26 1.49 14.47
C VAL A 19 19.04 2.15 13.11
N TRP A 20 19.59 3.36 12.96
CA TRP A 20 19.50 4.15 11.74
C TRP A 20 20.67 3.85 10.81
N VAL A 21 20.36 3.46 9.57
CA VAL A 21 21.34 3.10 8.53
C VAL A 21 21.37 4.15 7.42
N ASP A 22 22.47 4.20 6.65
CA ASP A 22 22.58 5.06 5.47
C ASP A 22 21.46 4.75 4.46
N ALA A 23 20.79 5.79 3.98
CA ALA A 23 19.66 5.68 3.06
C ALA A 23 20.09 5.48 1.60
N THR A 24 21.34 5.74 1.26
CA THR A 24 21.83 5.75 -0.14
C THR A 24 21.54 4.48 -0.93
N PRO A 25 21.87 3.26 -0.45
CA PRO A 25 21.56 2.04 -1.19
C PRO A 25 20.06 1.84 -1.38
N PHE A 26 19.25 2.26 -0.40
CA PHE A 26 17.79 2.11 -0.46
C PHE A 26 17.14 3.11 -1.42
N ARG A 27 17.68 4.32 -1.58
CA ARG A 27 17.23 5.27 -2.61
C ARG A 27 17.44 4.70 -4.01
N ALA A 28 18.64 4.16 -4.27
CA ALA A 28 18.95 3.52 -5.55
C ALA A 28 18.03 2.31 -5.80
N HIS A 29 17.80 1.49 -4.79
CA HIS A 29 16.91 0.35 -4.89
C HIS A 29 15.45 0.74 -5.15
N VAL A 30 14.91 1.74 -4.44
CA VAL A 30 13.55 2.26 -4.69
C VAL A 30 13.44 2.81 -6.12
N ALA A 31 14.45 3.52 -6.62
CA ALA A 31 14.46 3.97 -8.01
C ALA A 31 14.40 2.81 -9.01
N GLN A 32 15.12 1.71 -8.76
CA GLN A 32 15.03 0.49 -9.57
C GLN A 32 13.65 -0.15 -9.52
N LEU A 33 13.01 -0.20 -8.34
CA LEU A 33 11.65 -0.71 -8.19
C LEU A 33 10.64 0.17 -8.96
N LEU A 34 10.77 1.50 -8.88
CA LEU A 34 9.95 2.44 -9.65
C LEU A 34 10.14 2.25 -11.16
N ALA A 35 11.37 2.02 -11.62
CA ALA A 35 11.66 1.73 -13.02
C ALA A 35 11.02 0.42 -13.53
N THR A 36 10.56 -0.47 -12.65
CA THR A 36 9.71 -1.60 -13.07
C THR A 36 8.30 -1.15 -13.46
N GLY A 37 7.89 0.07 -13.11
CA GLY A 37 6.58 0.68 -13.32
C GLY A 37 5.60 0.40 -12.17
N LEU A 38 6.10 0.06 -10.97
CA LEU A 38 5.30 0.12 -9.75
C LEU A 38 5.27 1.55 -9.21
N THR A 39 4.17 1.93 -8.58
CA THR A 39 4.02 3.23 -7.92
C THR A 39 4.50 3.18 -6.45
N VAL A 40 4.88 4.33 -5.88
CA VAL A 40 5.27 4.45 -4.45
C VAL A 40 4.30 3.76 -3.48
N PRO A 41 2.95 3.96 -3.56
CA PRO A 41 2.01 3.32 -2.63
C PRO A 41 2.03 1.79 -2.75
N VAL A 42 2.14 1.27 -3.97
CA VAL A 42 2.21 -0.17 -4.23
C VAL A 42 3.51 -0.76 -3.68
N ILE A 43 4.65 -0.10 -3.86
CA ILE A 43 5.93 -0.54 -3.29
C ILE A 43 5.85 -0.57 -1.77
N ALA A 44 5.29 0.48 -1.15
CA ALA A 44 5.15 0.56 0.29
C ALA A 44 4.26 -0.56 0.84
N GLN A 45 3.11 -0.80 0.19
CA GLN A 45 2.19 -1.87 0.55
C GLN A 45 2.81 -3.26 0.35
N LEU A 46 3.57 -3.46 -0.73
CA LEU A 46 4.28 -4.71 -1.00
C LEU A 46 5.38 -4.98 0.03
N ALA A 47 6.10 -3.94 0.46
CA ALA A 47 7.15 -4.05 1.47
C ALA A 47 6.60 -4.11 2.91
N GLY A 48 5.33 -3.76 3.11
CA GLY A 48 4.75 -3.58 4.44
C GLY A 48 5.47 -2.46 5.22
N VAL A 49 5.71 -1.32 4.57
CA VAL A 49 6.31 -0.11 5.18
C VAL A 49 5.39 1.09 4.96
N ARG A 50 5.65 2.19 5.67
CA ARG A 50 4.88 3.44 5.50
C ARG A 50 5.12 4.03 4.11
N GLU A 51 4.05 4.44 3.41
CA GLU A 51 4.11 5.10 2.10
C GLU A 51 5.06 6.31 2.11
N ARG A 52 4.97 7.12 3.16
CA ARG A 52 5.83 8.29 3.38
C ARG A 52 7.32 7.95 3.39
N SER A 53 7.72 6.79 3.92
CA SER A 53 9.13 6.36 3.92
C SER A 53 9.63 6.11 2.50
N VAL A 54 8.81 5.48 1.66
CA VAL A 54 9.15 5.22 0.26
C VAL A 54 9.11 6.52 -0.56
N GLN A 55 8.12 7.38 -0.32
CA GLN A 55 8.03 8.71 -0.94
C GLN A 55 9.29 9.54 -0.68
N HIS A 56 9.75 9.58 0.58
CA HIS A 56 10.95 10.31 0.94
C HIS A 56 12.24 9.71 0.34
N LEU A 57 12.29 8.38 0.15
CA LEU A 57 13.42 7.73 -0.53
C LEU A 57 13.42 8.04 -2.03
N ALA A 58 12.25 8.06 -2.65
CA ALA A 58 12.07 8.29 -4.09
C ALA A 58 12.31 9.77 -4.48
N HIS A 59 11.76 10.71 -3.71
CA HIS A 59 11.70 12.11 -4.10
C HIS A 59 12.38 13.07 -3.10
N GLY A 60 12.86 12.55 -1.98
CA GLY A 60 13.33 13.38 -0.87
C GLY A 60 12.19 13.97 -0.04
N ARG A 61 12.56 14.85 0.88
CA ARG A 61 11.67 15.62 1.75
C ARG A 61 12.00 17.10 1.58
N GLU A 62 11.03 17.90 1.14
CA GLU A 62 11.20 19.36 0.98
C GLU A 62 12.43 19.71 0.12
N GLY A 63 12.63 18.98 -0.98
CA GLY A 63 13.77 19.15 -1.89
C GLY A 63 15.10 18.57 -1.37
N ARG A 64 15.15 18.00 -0.16
CA ARG A 64 16.35 17.41 0.43
C ARG A 64 16.32 15.88 0.39
N ARG A 65 17.45 15.27 0.07
CA ARG A 65 17.57 13.80 0.10
C ARG A 65 17.54 13.29 1.54
N VAL A 66 16.87 12.16 1.77
CA VAL A 66 16.95 11.48 3.06
C VAL A 66 18.29 10.77 3.17
N HIS A 67 19.00 11.01 4.28
CA HIS A 67 20.32 10.43 4.55
C HIS A 67 20.28 9.18 5.43
N ARG A 68 19.24 9.02 6.27
CA ARG A 68 19.11 7.87 7.18
C ARG A 68 17.70 7.32 7.18
N ILE A 69 17.59 6.01 7.29
CA ILE A 69 16.31 5.32 7.50
C ILE A 69 16.41 4.31 8.64
N CYS A 70 15.26 3.93 9.19
CA CYS A 70 15.18 2.84 10.14
C CYS A 70 15.66 1.52 9.47
N ARG A 71 16.52 0.78 10.15
CA ARG A 71 17.05 -0.52 9.70
C ARG A 71 15.95 -1.49 9.29
N ASP A 72 14.83 -1.55 10.02
CA ASP A 72 13.72 -2.44 9.68
C ASP A 72 13.05 -2.06 8.35
N THR A 73 12.86 -0.76 8.11
CA THR A 73 12.35 -0.26 6.81
C THR A 73 13.29 -0.66 5.68
N GLY A 74 14.60 -0.46 5.87
CA GLY A 74 15.60 -0.88 4.89
C GLY A 74 15.56 -2.39 4.61
N ARG A 75 15.50 -3.21 5.66
CA ARG A 75 15.39 -4.67 5.55
C ARG A 75 14.15 -5.11 4.78
N ARG A 76 12.99 -4.50 5.05
CA ARG A 76 11.73 -4.82 4.36
C ARG A 76 11.77 -4.44 2.88
N LEU A 77 12.37 -3.30 2.54
CA LEU A 77 12.53 -2.89 1.15
C LEU A 77 13.44 -3.83 0.37
N LEU A 78 14.59 -4.21 0.94
CA LEU A 78 15.55 -5.11 0.29
C LEU A 78 15.03 -6.52 0.03
N ARG A 79 13.93 -6.92 0.68
CA ARG A 79 13.28 -8.21 0.40
C ARG A 79 12.58 -8.24 -0.96
N ILE A 80 12.35 -7.09 -1.59
CA ILE A 80 11.68 -7.02 -2.89
C ILE A 80 12.73 -6.92 -3.98
N THR A 81 12.89 -7.98 -4.74
CA THR A 81 13.72 -7.94 -5.95
C THR A 81 12.99 -7.24 -7.10
N THR A 82 13.73 -6.73 -8.08
CA THR A 82 13.12 -6.20 -9.32
C THR A 82 12.38 -7.28 -10.11
N LEU A 83 12.81 -8.55 -9.97
CA LEU A 83 12.10 -9.71 -10.52
C LEU A 83 10.74 -9.90 -9.85
N GLU A 84 10.68 -9.89 -8.52
CA GLU A 84 9.41 -9.97 -7.78
C GLU A 84 8.50 -8.79 -8.10
N ALA A 85 9.05 -7.58 -8.16
CA ALA A 85 8.29 -6.37 -8.52
C ALA A 85 7.62 -6.50 -9.90
N ARG A 86 8.31 -7.08 -10.89
CA ARG A 86 7.74 -7.38 -12.21
C ARG A 86 6.69 -8.49 -12.14
N ALA A 87 6.97 -9.56 -11.38
CA ALA A 87 6.08 -10.72 -11.26
C ALA A 87 4.73 -10.39 -10.63
N VAL A 88 4.67 -9.38 -9.75
CA VAL A 88 3.41 -8.91 -9.10
C VAL A 88 2.31 -8.57 -10.11
N ARG A 89 2.65 -8.15 -11.34
CA ARG A 89 1.67 -7.87 -12.40
C ARG A 89 0.88 -9.08 -12.87
N PHE A 90 1.51 -10.25 -12.82
CA PHE A 90 0.98 -11.46 -13.45
C PHE A 90 0.67 -12.56 -12.43
N ARG A 91 1.22 -12.47 -11.22
CA ARG A 91 1.00 -13.49 -10.18
C ARG A 91 -0.49 -13.51 -9.76
N PRO A 92 -1.21 -14.62 -9.98
CA PRO A 92 -2.60 -14.73 -9.57
C PRO A 92 -2.70 -14.86 -8.04
N VAL A 93 -3.64 -14.14 -7.44
CA VAL A 93 -3.98 -14.22 -6.01
C VAL A 93 -5.50 -14.34 -5.82
N PRO A 94 -5.97 -14.98 -4.73
CA PRO A 94 -7.39 -15.06 -4.44
C PRO A 94 -8.03 -13.69 -4.30
N VAL A 95 -9.21 -13.50 -4.92
CA VAL A 95 -9.88 -12.20 -4.95
C VAL A 95 -10.65 -11.87 -3.66
N ARG A 96 -10.82 -12.83 -2.74
CA ARG A 96 -11.75 -12.74 -1.60
C ARG A 96 -11.63 -11.43 -0.81
N LEU A 97 -10.40 -11.09 -0.37
CA LEU A 97 -10.15 -9.89 0.41
C LEU A 97 -10.30 -8.60 -0.41
N SER A 98 -9.85 -8.60 -1.67
CA SER A 98 -10.03 -7.46 -2.58
C SER A 98 -11.51 -7.16 -2.82
N ARG A 99 -12.31 -8.22 -3.04
CA ARG A 99 -13.76 -8.11 -3.22
C ARG A 99 -14.44 -7.59 -1.96
N GLU A 100 -14.07 -8.10 -0.80
CA GLU A 100 -14.61 -7.64 0.48
C GLU A 100 -14.40 -6.14 0.65
N ARG A 101 -13.17 -5.65 0.48
CA ARG A 101 -12.84 -4.21 0.55
C ARG A 101 -13.66 -3.36 -0.42
N LEU A 102 -13.76 -3.78 -1.68
CA LEU A 102 -14.55 -3.05 -2.67
C LEU A 102 -16.03 -3.04 -2.30
N ARG A 103 -16.59 -4.16 -1.85
CA ARG A 103 -18.00 -4.24 -1.41
C ARG A 103 -18.28 -3.41 -0.17
N THR A 104 -17.33 -3.32 0.76
CA THR A 104 -17.45 -2.44 1.92
C THR A 104 -17.58 -0.98 1.48
N MET A 105 -16.76 -0.53 0.52
CA MET A 105 -16.88 0.83 -0.02
C MET A 105 -18.17 1.04 -0.81
N VAL A 106 -18.61 0.06 -1.62
CA VAL A 106 -19.93 0.11 -2.29
C VAL A 106 -21.07 0.21 -1.27
N GLY A 107 -21.01 -0.57 -0.18
CA GLY A 107 -21.97 -0.50 0.91
C GLY A 107 -22.00 0.85 1.63
N ALA A 108 -20.91 1.62 1.55
CA ALA A 108 -20.81 3.00 2.02
C ALA A 108 -21.23 4.04 0.95
N GLY A 109 -21.81 3.61 -0.18
CA GLY A 109 -22.35 4.48 -1.22
C GLY A 109 -21.40 4.83 -2.37
N TRP A 110 -20.20 4.23 -2.43
CA TRP A 110 -19.27 4.48 -3.53
C TRP A 110 -19.70 3.77 -4.82
N SER A 111 -19.71 4.50 -5.93
CA SER A 111 -19.93 3.96 -7.28
C SER A 111 -18.69 3.23 -7.81
N VAL A 112 -18.87 2.39 -8.83
CA VAL A 112 -17.77 1.65 -9.48
C VAL A 112 -16.73 2.60 -10.09
N ASP A 113 -17.16 3.74 -10.62
CA ASP A 113 -16.26 4.75 -11.20
C ASP A 113 -15.38 5.39 -10.12
N GLN A 114 -15.97 5.77 -8.98
CA GLN A 114 -15.21 6.30 -7.85
C GLN A 114 -14.21 5.27 -7.30
N LEU A 115 -14.57 3.98 -7.31
CA LEU A 115 -13.65 2.91 -6.92
C LEU A 115 -12.51 2.72 -7.93
N ALA A 116 -12.80 2.83 -9.23
CA ALA A 116 -11.82 2.77 -10.29
C ALA A 116 -10.79 3.90 -10.13
N ASP A 117 -11.25 5.13 -9.93
CA ASP A 117 -10.38 6.30 -9.68
C ASP A 117 -9.55 6.12 -8.41
N GLN A 118 -10.18 5.71 -7.30
CA GLN A 118 -9.52 5.54 -6.00
C GLN A 118 -8.43 4.47 -6.01
N THR A 119 -8.62 3.41 -6.79
CA THR A 119 -7.66 2.30 -6.90
C THR A 119 -6.73 2.44 -8.11
N GLY A 120 -7.05 3.32 -9.05
CA GLY A 120 -6.44 3.45 -10.37
C GLY A 120 -6.66 2.23 -11.28
N LEU A 121 -7.64 1.37 -11.00
CA LEU A 121 -7.98 0.20 -11.84
C LEU A 121 -8.99 0.58 -12.92
N GLY A 122 -9.12 -0.24 -13.97
CA GLY A 122 -10.17 -0.02 -14.97
C GLY A 122 -11.56 -0.33 -14.41
N ILE A 123 -12.58 0.40 -14.85
CA ILE A 123 -13.99 0.23 -14.43
C ILE A 123 -14.45 -1.22 -14.58
N ASP A 124 -14.18 -1.84 -15.74
CA ASP A 124 -14.54 -3.25 -16.00
C ASP A 124 -13.85 -4.24 -15.05
N GLU A 125 -12.62 -3.94 -14.63
CA GLU A 125 -11.88 -4.77 -13.68
C GLU A 125 -12.49 -4.68 -12.29
N VAL A 126 -12.85 -3.48 -11.84
CA VAL A 126 -13.55 -3.27 -10.58
C VAL A 126 -14.91 -3.96 -10.60
N ALA A 127 -15.72 -3.75 -11.64
CA ALA A 127 -17.04 -4.37 -11.78
C ALA A 127 -16.97 -5.91 -11.72
N ARG A 128 -15.99 -6.51 -12.43
CA ARG A 128 -15.77 -7.96 -12.43
C ARG A 128 -15.42 -8.51 -11.05
N ILE A 129 -14.62 -7.78 -10.28
CA ILE A 129 -14.20 -8.18 -8.94
C ILE A 129 -15.33 -8.04 -7.92
N VAL A 130 -16.08 -6.94 -7.96
CA VAL A 130 -17.25 -6.69 -7.10
C VAL A 130 -18.33 -7.75 -7.36
N GLY A 131 -18.54 -8.08 -8.63
CA GLY A 131 -19.35 -9.22 -9.06
C GLY A 131 -18.75 -10.57 -8.63
N ARG A 132 -19.34 -11.67 -9.12
CA ARG A 132 -18.82 -13.03 -8.90
C ARG A 132 -18.03 -13.56 -10.10
N GLY A 133 -17.62 -12.67 -11.01
CA GLY A 133 -17.06 -13.03 -12.32
C GLY A 133 -15.61 -13.54 -12.33
N SER A 134 -14.91 -13.55 -11.20
CA SER A 134 -13.57 -14.16 -11.10
C SER A 134 -13.27 -14.72 -9.71
N ALA A 135 -12.48 -15.79 -9.63
CA ALA A 135 -11.94 -16.34 -8.39
C ALA A 135 -10.59 -15.70 -8.01
N THR A 136 -9.86 -15.17 -8.99
CA THR A 136 -8.51 -14.62 -8.83
C THR A 136 -8.35 -13.25 -9.50
N CYS A 137 -7.37 -12.49 -9.07
CA CYS A 137 -6.90 -11.26 -9.71
C CYS A 137 -5.36 -11.23 -9.66
N SER A 138 -4.72 -10.31 -10.39
CA SER A 138 -3.27 -10.15 -10.24
C SER A 138 -2.90 -9.63 -8.86
N GLN A 139 -1.69 -9.94 -8.37
CA GLN A 139 -1.20 -9.40 -7.11
C GLN A 139 -1.13 -7.86 -7.16
N LEU A 140 -0.81 -7.26 -8.32
CA LEU A 140 -0.86 -5.80 -8.51
C LEU A 140 -2.26 -5.24 -8.28
N CYS A 141 -3.29 -5.88 -8.85
CA CYS A 141 -4.67 -5.49 -8.64
C CYS A 141 -5.03 -5.53 -7.14
N ALA A 142 -4.67 -6.60 -6.45
CA ALA A 142 -4.92 -6.72 -5.01
C ALA A 142 -4.21 -5.65 -4.17
N LEU A 143 -2.97 -5.29 -4.53
CA LEU A 143 -2.22 -4.21 -3.87
C LEU A 143 -2.85 -2.84 -4.11
N LYS A 144 -3.28 -2.54 -5.36
CA LYS A 144 -3.96 -1.29 -5.69
C LYS A 144 -5.28 -1.12 -4.94
N ILE A 145 -6.06 -2.20 -4.82
CA ILE A 145 -7.28 -2.22 -4.00
C ILE A 145 -6.96 -2.00 -2.52
N ALA A 146 -5.90 -2.65 -2.00
CA ALA A 146 -5.47 -2.46 -0.61
C ALA A 146 -5.11 -0.99 -0.30
N VAL A 147 -4.33 -0.37 -1.19
CA VAL A 147 -3.94 1.05 -1.07
C VAL A 147 -5.17 1.96 -1.13
N GLY A 148 -6.04 1.78 -2.13
CA GLY A 148 -7.25 2.59 -2.28
C GLY A 148 -8.18 2.48 -1.06
N TYR A 149 -8.32 1.27 -0.52
CA TYR A 149 -9.11 1.01 0.68
C TYR A 149 -8.52 1.66 1.95
N GLN A 150 -7.20 1.59 2.14
CA GLN A 150 -6.53 2.25 3.27
C GLN A 150 -6.69 3.77 3.22
N ARG A 151 -6.58 4.37 2.03
CA ARG A 151 -6.82 5.81 1.84
C ARG A 151 -8.26 6.20 2.16
N TRP A 152 -9.23 5.37 1.76
CA TRP A 152 -10.62 5.58 2.09
C TRP A 152 -10.89 5.53 3.60
N ILE A 153 -10.31 4.55 4.32
CA ILE A 153 -10.38 4.51 5.78
C ILE A 153 -9.80 5.78 6.40
N ALA A 154 -8.61 6.19 5.97
CA ALA A 154 -7.97 7.39 6.49
C ALA A 154 -8.77 8.67 6.23
N GLN A 155 -9.49 8.75 5.10
CA GLN A 155 -10.40 9.87 4.78
C GLN A 155 -11.63 9.88 5.71
N GLN A 156 -12.17 8.71 6.04
CA GLN A 156 -13.32 8.58 6.94
C GLN A 156 -12.96 8.96 8.38
N GLU A 157 -11.77 8.54 8.85
CA GLU A 157 -11.24 8.94 10.16
C GLU A 157 -10.95 10.45 10.26
N ALA A 158 -10.79 11.13 9.12
CA ALA A 158 -10.53 12.57 9.03
C ALA A 158 -11.80 13.44 8.93
N GLY A 159 -13.02 12.88 8.98
CA GLY A 159 -14.25 13.65 8.78
C GLY A 159 -14.61 14.64 9.91
N PRO A 160 -15.55 15.57 9.64
CA PRO A 160 -15.38 16.75 8.79
C PRO A 160 -14.59 17.83 9.54
N GLY A 161 -13.30 18.02 9.23
CA GLY A 161 -12.63 19.27 9.56
C GLY A 161 -13.35 20.40 8.81
N CYS A 162 -13.94 21.34 9.56
CA CYS A 162 -14.61 22.56 9.11
C CYS A 162 -14.11 23.05 7.73
N PRO A 163 -14.98 23.30 6.73
CA PRO A 163 -14.52 23.84 5.45
C PRO A 163 -13.84 25.19 5.71
N ALA A 164 -12.57 25.29 5.33
CA ALA A 164 -11.88 26.57 5.23
C ALA A 164 -12.65 27.41 4.19
N VAL A 165 -13.41 28.39 4.69
CA VAL A 165 -13.98 29.47 3.89
C VAL A 165 -12.80 30.29 3.33
N ALA A 166 -12.96 30.71 2.08
CA ALA A 166 -12.02 31.42 1.22
C ALA A 166 -11.30 32.61 1.89
#